data_AF-A0A1I4NV51-F1
#
_entry.id   AF-A0A1I4NV51-F1
#
_cell.length_a   1.000
_cell.length_b   1.000
_cell.length_c   1.000
_cell.angle_alpha   90.00
_cell.angle_beta   90.00
_cell.angle_gamma   90.00
#
_symmetry.space_group_name_H-M   'P 1'
#
loop_
_entity.id
_entity.type
_entity.pdbx_description
1 polymer ?
#
loop_
_entity_poly.entity_id
_entity_poly.type
_entity_poly.pdbx_seq_one_letter_code
_entity_poly.pdbx_strand_id
1 'polypeptide(L)'
;MCTTCGCRSGVMRIGGKRRQPRHKLEGTTPYRATANQTADARSTASANHPIHSHDLIDFGSGVAETHVPGMRQSRIVKIERDILAKNNHYADANRRYLTEHGIFALNLVSSPGSGKTTLLVQTIAALPAVQPIYVIEGDQQTENDALRIRATGARALQINTGKGCHLDADMVGRAVQQLNPQESSLLFIENVGNLVCPASFDLGEAHKVVVLSITEGEDKPLKYPDMFRAADLMILNKCDLMPYLAYDLELAIDYAHRINPTLQVIQLSAVTGEGMPAWLAWIEAGHRRMQAAKSKLKDWPPHGE
;
A
#
# COMPACT_ATOMS: atom_id res chain seq x y z
N MET A 1 -7.50 2.64 -18.49
CA MET A 1 -6.14 2.30 -18.98
C MET A 1 -5.28 3.52 -18.79
N CYS A 2 -4.30 3.46 -17.87
CA CYS A 2 -3.41 4.57 -17.60
C CYS A 2 -2.42 4.71 -18.77
N THR A 3 -2.58 5.76 -19.57
CA THR A 3 -1.73 6.11 -20.71
C THR A 3 -0.51 6.94 -20.31
N THR A 4 -0.35 7.26 -19.03
CA THR A 4 0.65 8.23 -18.54
C THR A 4 2.10 7.69 -18.54
N CYS A 5 2.32 6.38 -18.72
CA CYS A 5 3.66 5.75 -18.69
C CYS A 5 4.16 5.26 -20.07
N GLY A 6 3.43 5.48 -21.16
CA GLY A 6 4.03 5.37 -22.51
C GLY A 6 4.59 4.01 -22.97
N CYS A 7 4.25 2.86 -22.36
CA CYS A 7 4.67 1.55 -22.90
C CYS A 7 3.58 0.47 -22.72
N ARG A 8 3.07 -0.05 -23.85
CA ARG A 8 1.97 -1.03 -23.99
C ARG A 8 2.18 -2.35 -23.21
N SER A 9 1.05 -2.89 -22.74
CA SER A 9 0.77 -4.29 -22.31
C SER A 9 1.82 -4.99 -21.43
N GLY A 10 1.73 -4.78 -20.12
CA GLY A 10 2.27 -5.73 -19.13
C GLY A 10 1.23 -6.79 -18.79
N VAL A 11 1.59 -8.08 -18.87
CA VAL A 11 0.74 -9.20 -18.45
C VAL A 11 1.02 -9.47 -16.97
N MET A 12 0.01 -9.27 -16.11
CA MET A 12 0.04 -9.67 -14.70
C MET A 12 0.29 -11.18 -14.58
N ARG A 13 1.16 -11.60 -13.66
CA ARG A 13 1.43 -13.03 -13.41
C ARG A 13 1.31 -13.36 -11.92
N ILE A 14 0.68 -14.50 -11.65
CA ILE A 14 0.62 -15.13 -10.32
C ILE A 14 1.33 -16.48 -10.47
N GLY A 15 2.43 -16.71 -9.74
CA GLY A 15 3.17 -17.98 -9.80
C GLY A 15 3.84 -18.34 -11.14
N GLY A 16 4.28 -17.35 -11.93
CA GLY A 16 5.32 -17.54 -12.96
C GLY A 16 4.97 -18.21 -14.31
N LYS A 17 3.76 -18.71 -14.58
CA LYS A 17 3.46 -19.42 -15.86
C LYS A 17 3.11 -18.47 -17.05
N ARG A 18 3.68 -18.76 -18.24
CA ARG A 18 3.58 -17.98 -19.49
C ARG A 18 2.58 -18.57 -20.50
N ARG A 19 1.97 -17.69 -21.31
CA ARG A 19 1.52 -17.96 -22.70
C ARG A 19 2.13 -16.92 -23.64
N GLN A 20 2.43 -17.32 -24.88
CA GLN A 20 3.18 -16.53 -25.89
C GLN A 20 2.58 -16.80 -27.31
N PRO A 21 2.88 -16.00 -28.36
CA PRO A 21 2.53 -14.59 -28.57
C PRO A 21 2.01 -14.32 -30.02
N ARG A 22 1.72 -13.06 -30.42
CA ARG A 22 2.09 -12.57 -31.78
C ARG A 22 1.93 -11.05 -32.02
N HIS A 23 2.97 -10.53 -32.68
CA HIS A 23 3.08 -9.39 -33.62
C HIS A 23 3.81 -8.08 -33.23
N LYS A 24 4.79 -7.78 -34.09
CA LYS A 24 5.67 -6.60 -34.25
C LYS A 24 4.89 -5.36 -34.74
N LEU A 25 5.40 -4.16 -34.44
CA LEU A 25 5.86 -3.20 -35.46
C LEU A 25 6.55 -1.98 -34.84
N GLU A 26 7.63 -1.58 -35.51
CA GLU A 26 8.50 -0.42 -35.29
C GLU A 26 7.82 0.90 -35.67
N GLY A 27 8.34 2.00 -35.11
CA GLY A 27 8.00 3.36 -35.56
C GLY A 27 8.55 4.42 -34.60
N THR A 28 9.75 4.93 -34.90
CA THR A 28 10.34 6.12 -34.25
C THR A 28 9.69 7.39 -34.81
N THR A 29 9.33 8.34 -33.95
CA THR A 29 8.91 9.70 -34.35
C THR A 29 9.79 10.74 -33.64
N PRO A 30 10.38 11.71 -34.36
CA PRO A 30 11.20 12.74 -33.75
C PRO A 30 10.34 13.92 -33.24
N TYR A 31 10.72 14.41 -32.07
CA TYR A 31 10.15 15.56 -31.36
C TYR A 31 10.50 16.88 -32.08
N ARG A 32 9.52 17.75 -32.31
CA ARG A 32 9.72 19.12 -32.84
C ARG A 32 9.17 20.13 -31.84
N ALA A 33 10.05 20.87 -31.19
CA ALA A 33 9.69 22.04 -30.37
C ALA A 33 9.29 23.21 -31.28
N THR A 34 8.21 23.91 -30.94
CA THR A 34 7.90 25.23 -31.49
C THR A 34 7.67 26.19 -30.33
N ALA A 35 8.32 27.35 -30.44
CA ALA A 35 8.33 28.42 -29.46
C ALA A 35 7.27 29.48 -29.77
N ASN A 36 6.85 30.15 -28.70
CA ASN A 36 6.19 31.46 -28.58
C ASN A 36 4.81 31.64 -29.22
N GLN A 37 3.88 32.12 -28.40
CA GLN A 37 3.40 33.51 -28.51
C GLN A 37 2.62 33.94 -27.26
N THR A 38 2.98 35.12 -26.77
CA THR A 38 2.32 35.93 -25.75
C THR A 38 1.05 36.58 -26.30
N ALA A 39 -0.03 36.60 -25.51
CA ALA A 39 -1.12 37.54 -25.72
C ALA A 39 -1.80 37.87 -24.38
N ASP A 40 -1.72 39.15 -24.02
CA ASP A 40 -2.43 39.79 -22.92
C ASP A 40 -3.95 39.78 -23.14
N ALA A 41 -4.70 39.55 -22.06
CA ALA A 41 -6.07 40.03 -21.93
C ALA A 41 -6.43 40.29 -20.46
N ARG A 42 -6.68 41.56 -20.15
CA ARG A 42 -7.21 42.03 -18.86
C ARG A 42 -8.64 41.53 -18.68
N SER A 43 -8.95 40.98 -17.50
CA SER A 43 -10.31 40.75 -17.00
C SER A 43 -10.37 41.09 -15.52
N THR A 44 -11.35 41.92 -15.18
CA THR A 44 -11.65 42.47 -13.85
C THR A 44 -12.41 41.52 -12.94
N ALA A 45 -12.21 41.70 -11.64
CA ALA A 45 -13.08 41.37 -10.48
C ALA A 45 -12.95 39.99 -9.80
N SER A 46 -12.47 40.03 -8.54
CA SER A 46 -13.17 39.60 -7.32
C SER A 46 -12.22 38.94 -6.32
N ALA A 47 -12.20 39.48 -5.11
CA ALA A 47 -11.27 39.19 -4.03
C ALA A 47 -11.43 37.78 -3.46
N ASN A 48 -10.33 37.02 -3.48
CA ASN A 48 -9.89 36.07 -2.45
C ASN A 48 -8.51 35.54 -2.90
N HIS A 49 -7.42 36.20 -2.51
CA HIS A 49 -6.07 35.76 -2.86
C HIS A 49 -5.64 34.58 -1.98
N PRO A 50 -5.32 33.40 -2.55
CA PRO A 50 -4.35 32.51 -1.93
C PRO A 50 -2.99 33.22 -1.96
N ILE A 51 -2.20 33.06 -0.90
CA ILE A 51 -0.82 33.53 -0.88
C ILE A 51 -0.07 32.72 -1.95
N HIS A 52 0.08 33.28 -3.15
CA HIS A 52 0.96 32.73 -4.18
C HIS A 52 2.38 33.14 -3.80
N SER A 53 3.16 32.20 -3.24
CA SER A 53 4.62 32.38 -3.29
C SER A 53 5.00 32.34 -4.77
N HIS A 54 5.73 33.36 -5.23
CA HIS A 54 6.19 33.42 -6.62
C HIS A 54 7.15 32.26 -7.00
N ASP A 55 7.54 31.45 -6.02
CA ASP A 55 8.48 30.35 -6.14
C ASP A 55 7.81 28.96 -6.24
N LEU A 56 6.48 28.84 -6.23
CA LEU A 56 5.77 27.55 -6.29
C LEU A 56 4.88 27.43 -7.52
N ILE A 57 5.14 26.39 -8.33
CA ILE A 57 4.24 25.93 -9.39
C ILE A 57 3.45 24.74 -8.86
N ASP A 58 2.13 24.86 -8.85
CA ASP A 58 1.23 23.88 -8.24
C ASP A 58 0.28 23.26 -9.27
N PHE A 59 0.43 21.96 -9.48
CA PHE A 59 -0.48 21.13 -10.29
C PHE A 59 -1.29 20.13 -9.45
N GLY A 60 -1.11 20.15 -8.13
CA GLY A 60 -1.69 19.20 -7.18
C GLY A 60 -2.92 19.72 -6.45
N SER A 61 -3.16 21.03 -6.42
CA SER A 61 -4.34 21.60 -5.72
C SER A 61 -5.65 21.57 -6.53
N GLY A 62 -5.67 20.88 -7.67
CA GLY A 62 -6.90 20.66 -8.45
C GLY A 62 -7.88 19.72 -7.74
N VAL A 63 -9.16 19.71 -8.12
CA VAL A 63 -10.17 18.82 -7.50
C VAL A 63 -9.90 17.32 -7.70
N ALA A 64 -9.07 16.96 -8.68
CA ALA A 64 -8.60 15.58 -8.87
C ALA A 64 -7.28 15.31 -8.13
N GLU A 65 -6.68 16.34 -7.52
CA GLU A 65 -5.39 16.31 -6.85
C GLU A 65 -4.22 15.77 -7.71
N THR A 66 -4.46 15.73 -9.03
CA THR A 66 -3.53 15.24 -10.04
C THR A 66 -3.75 15.97 -11.35
N HIS A 67 -2.73 15.95 -12.21
CA HIS A 67 -2.78 16.56 -13.53
C HIS A 67 -2.47 15.54 -14.62
N VAL A 68 -3.40 15.39 -15.56
CA VAL A 68 -3.20 14.61 -16.79
C VAL A 68 -3.36 15.53 -18.00
N PRO A 69 -2.30 15.74 -18.79
CA PRO A 69 -2.37 16.56 -19.99
C PRO A 69 -3.51 16.13 -20.92
N GLY A 70 -4.31 17.10 -21.37
CA GLY A 70 -5.44 16.84 -22.26
C GLY A 70 -6.69 16.26 -21.59
N MET A 71 -6.74 16.14 -20.26
CA MET A 71 -7.92 15.67 -19.53
C MET A 71 -8.46 16.72 -18.55
N ARG A 72 -9.78 16.96 -18.58
CA ARG A 72 -10.47 17.81 -17.60
C ARG A 72 -10.49 17.14 -16.23
N GLN A 73 -10.31 17.92 -15.16
CA GLN A 73 -10.33 17.46 -13.76
C GLN A 73 -11.59 16.63 -13.43
N SER A 74 -12.79 17.06 -13.83
CA SER A 74 -14.04 16.32 -13.58
C SER A 74 -14.07 14.93 -14.23
N ARG A 75 -13.40 14.76 -15.38
CA ARG A 75 -13.28 13.45 -16.04
C ARG A 75 -12.30 12.55 -15.30
N ILE A 76 -11.19 13.11 -14.77
CA ILE A 76 -10.22 12.37 -13.95
C ILE A 76 -10.92 11.84 -12.70
N VAL A 77 -11.59 12.72 -11.94
CA VAL A 77 -12.33 12.36 -10.72
C VAL A 77 -13.37 11.27 -10.98
N LYS A 78 -14.12 11.36 -12.09
CA LYS A 78 -15.11 10.32 -12.43
C LYS A 78 -14.44 8.96 -12.66
N ILE A 79 -13.34 8.93 -13.43
CA ILE A 79 -12.61 7.69 -13.72
C ILE A 79 -12.04 7.09 -12.43
N GLU A 80 -11.45 7.91 -11.57
CA GLU A 80 -10.91 7.46 -10.27
C GLU A 80 -12.01 6.88 -9.38
N ARG A 81 -13.15 7.57 -9.23
CA ARG A 81 -14.30 7.06 -8.46
C ARG A 81 -14.81 5.72 -8.99
N ASP A 82 -14.95 5.58 -10.31
CA ASP A 82 -15.43 4.34 -10.92
C ASP A 82 -14.44 3.18 -10.65
N ILE A 83 -13.13 3.45 -10.70
CA ILE A 83 -12.08 2.46 -10.38
C ILE A 83 -12.12 2.07 -8.90
N LEU A 84 -12.17 3.05 -7.99
CA LEU A 84 -12.17 2.81 -6.55
C LEU A 84 -13.46 2.13 -6.08
N ALA A 85 -14.61 2.49 -6.63
CA ALA A 85 -15.88 1.83 -6.33
C ALA A 85 -15.85 0.33 -6.71
N LYS A 86 -15.26 0.01 -7.87
CA LYS A 86 -15.07 -1.38 -8.27
C LYS A 86 -14.10 -2.12 -7.34
N ASN A 87 -13.00 -1.48 -6.94
CA ASN A 87 -12.07 -2.06 -5.97
C ASN A 87 -12.76 -2.37 -4.63
N ASN A 88 -13.55 -1.42 -4.11
CA ASN A 88 -14.23 -1.56 -2.82
C ASN A 88 -15.21 -2.74 -2.81
N HIS A 89 -15.87 -3.04 -3.93
CA HIS A 89 -16.69 -4.23 -4.05
C HIS A 89 -15.89 -5.53 -3.82
N TYR A 90 -14.67 -5.64 -4.38
CA TYR A 90 -13.79 -6.78 -4.13
C TYR A 90 -13.23 -6.76 -2.70
N ALA A 91 -12.88 -5.59 -2.17
CA ALA A 91 -12.37 -5.45 -0.81
C ALA A 91 -13.41 -5.92 0.23
N ASP A 92 -14.68 -5.57 0.03
CA ASP A 92 -15.79 -6.04 0.87
C ASP A 92 -15.94 -7.56 0.81
N ALA A 93 -15.83 -8.16 -0.37
CA ALA A 93 -15.88 -9.62 -0.51
C ALA A 93 -14.70 -10.30 0.19
N ASN A 94 -13.49 -9.77 0.02
CA ASN A 94 -12.29 -10.27 0.70
C ASN A 94 -12.44 -10.18 2.21
N ARG A 95 -12.88 -9.02 2.74
CA ARG A 95 -13.05 -8.81 4.17
C ARG A 95 -14.06 -9.77 4.77
N ARG A 96 -15.19 -10.01 4.10
CA ARG A 96 -16.18 -11.00 4.55
C ARG A 96 -15.57 -12.39 4.65
N TYR A 97 -14.91 -12.85 3.58
CA TYR A 97 -14.23 -14.14 3.56
C TYR A 97 -13.20 -14.26 4.70
N LEU A 98 -12.31 -13.28 4.83
CA LEU A 98 -11.28 -13.26 5.87
C LEU A 98 -11.88 -13.30 7.28
N THR A 99 -12.95 -12.53 7.51
CA THR A 99 -13.64 -12.47 8.81
C THR A 99 -14.35 -13.78 9.15
N GLU A 100 -15.09 -14.35 8.20
CA GLU A 100 -15.82 -15.63 8.35
C GLU A 100 -14.87 -16.79 8.68
N HIS A 101 -13.66 -16.78 8.10
CA HIS A 101 -12.65 -17.79 8.35
C HIS A 101 -11.74 -17.45 9.55
N GLY A 102 -11.86 -16.23 10.11
CA GLY A 102 -11.05 -15.73 11.22
C GLY A 102 -9.59 -15.49 10.85
N ILE A 103 -9.31 -15.16 9.58
CA ILE A 103 -7.98 -14.86 9.09
C ILE A 103 -7.66 -13.41 9.42
N PHE A 104 -6.64 -13.17 10.23
CA PHE A 104 -6.21 -11.81 10.55
C PHE A 104 -5.23 -11.33 9.49
N ALA A 105 -5.71 -10.47 8.60
CA ALA A 105 -4.96 -9.96 7.45
C ALA A 105 -4.38 -8.57 7.70
N LEU A 106 -3.10 -8.38 7.42
CA LEU A 106 -2.37 -7.12 7.58
C LEU A 106 -1.74 -6.69 6.24
N ASN A 107 -1.99 -5.45 5.82
CA ASN A 107 -1.40 -4.87 4.61
C ASN A 107 -0.20 -3.98 4.98
N LEU A 108 1.01 -4.43 4.64
CA LEU A 108 2.24 -3.69 4.89
C LEU A 108 2.56 -2.81 3.68
N VAL A 109 2.53 -1.49 3.90
CA VAL A 109 2.78 -0.45 2.89
C VAL A 109 3.98 0.40 3.31
N SER A 110 4.81 0.83 2.37
CA SER A 110 6.03 1.60 2.68
C SER A 110 6.64 2.23 1.44
N SER A 111 7.67 3.06 1.60
CA SER A 111 8.61 3.33 0.49
C SER A 111 9.42 2.08 0.11
N PRO A 112 10.06 2.03 -1.07
CA PRO A 112 11.09 1.03 -1.35
C PRO A 112 12.21 1.07 -0.30
N GLY A 113 12.65 -0.09 0.19
CA GLY A 113 13.78 -0.18 1.11
C GLY A 113 13.49 0.15 2.58
N SER A 114 12.25 0.43 2.98
CA SER A 114 11.88 0.67 4.39
C SER A 114 12.01 -0.58 5.29
N GLY A 115 12.18 -1.76 4.69
CA GLY A 115 12.50 -3.01 5.40
C GLY A 115 11.33 -3.95 5.64
N LYS A 116 10.23 -3.86 4.87
CA LYS A 116 9.04 -4.73 5.00
C LYS A 116 9.37 -6.21 5.00
N THR A 117 10.11 -6.71 4.01
CA THR A 117 10.47 -8.12 3.92
C THR A 117 11.30 -8.59 5.11
N THR A 118 12.25 -7.76 5.57
CA THR A 118 13.07 -8.10 6.76
C THR A 118 12.18 -8.15 8.01
N LEU A 119 11.30 -7.15 8.20
CA LEU A 119 10.32 -7.16 9.28
C LEU A 119 9.46 -8.42 9.24
N LEU A 120 8.98 -8.83 8.07
CA LEU A 120 8.18 -10.05 7.90
C LEU A 120 8.96 -11.32 8.22
N VAL A 121 10.17 -11.48 7.69
CA VAL A 121 11.03 -12.63 7.96
C VAL A 121 11.25 -12.79 9.46
N GLN A 122 11.54 -11.69 10.16
CA GLN A 122 11.78 -11.70 11.60
C GLN A 122 10.50 -11.93 12.41
N THR A 123 9.37 -11.38 11.93
CA THR A 123 8.05 -11.65 12.52
C THR A 123 7.71 -13.14 12.44
N ILE A 124 7.89 -13.76 11.27
CA ILE A 124 7.61 -15.19 11.06
C ILE A 124 8.50 -16.05 11.94
N ALA A 125 9.79 -15.73 12.02
CA ALA A 125 10.74 -16.47 12.85
C ALA A 125 10.45 -16.39 14.35
N ALA A 126 9.88 -15.27 14.81
CA ALA A 126 9.58 -15.05 16.23
C ALA A 126 8.21 -15.59 16.67
N LEU A 127 7.28 -15.79 15.73
CA LEU A 127 5.96 -16.34 16.04
C LEU A 127 6.02 -17.86 16.31
N PRO A 128 5.15 -18.40 17.19
CA PRO A 128 5.13 -19.82 17.47
C PRO A 128 4.89 -20.66 16.21
N ALA A 129 5.65 -21.73 16.01
CA ALA A 129 5.55 -22.60 14.82
C ALA A 129 4.16 -23.22 14.61
N VAL A 130 3.33 -23.27 15.65
CA VAL A 130 1.95 -23.76 15.58
C VAL A 130 0.97 -22.76 14.95
N GLN A 131 1.33 -21.48 14.86
CA GLN A 131 0.50 -20.45 14.25
C GLN A 131 0.62 -20.51 12.72
N PRO A 132 -0.45 -20.81 11.96
CA PRO A 132 -0.36 -20.80 10.50
C PRO A 132 -0.17 -19.37 9.99
N ILE A 133 0.84 -19.17 9.14
CA ILE A 133 1.18 -17.88 8.55
C ILE A 133 1.27 -18.02 7.02
N TYR A 134 0.60 -17.10 6.34
CA TYR A 134 0.56 -16.98 4.90
C TYR A 134 1.03 -15.59 4.49
N VAL A 135 1.70 -15.50 3.34
CA VAL A 135 2.15 -14.22 2.80
C VAL A 135 1.74 -14.07 1.34
N ILE A 136 1.15 -12.92 1.01
CA ILE A 136 1.02 -12.43 -0.36
C ILE A 136 2.09 -11.38 -0.53
N GLU A 137 2.99 -11.58 -1.48
CA GLU A 137 4.06 -10.64 -1.80
C GLU A 137 3.72 -9.97 -3.14
N GLY A 138 3.77 -8.64 -3.17
CA GLY A 138 3.48 -7.84 -4.35
C GLY A 138 4.65 -6.95 -4.74
N ASP A 139 5.25 -7.25 -5.89
CA ASP A 139 6.30 -6.44 -6.49
C ASP A 139 6.11 -6.31 -8.01
N GLN A 140 6.76 -5.31 -8.61
CA GLN A 140 6.77 -5.11 -10.06
C GLN A 140 7.45 -6.28 -10.76
N GLN A 141 8.59 -6.74 -10.23
CA GLN A 141 9.42 -7.77 -10.84
C GLN A 141 10.15 -8.62 -9.80
N THR A 142 10.69 -9.75 -10.25
CA THR A 142 11.42 -10.75 -9.45
C THR A 142 10.54 -11.56 -8.47
N GLU A 143 11.15 -12.54 -7.81
CA GLU A 143 10.55 -13.29 -6.70
C GLU A 143 11.43 -13.22 -5.44
N ASN A 144 12.34 -12.25 -5.37
CA ASN A 144 13.42 -12.26 -4.37
C ASN A 144 12.88 -12.23 -2.95
N ASP A 145 11.89 -11.36 -2.70
CA ASP A 145 11.28 -11.23 -1.38
C ASP A 145 10.41 -12.45 -1.05
N ALA A 146 9.63 -12.95 -2.01
CA ALA A 146 8.88 -14.19 -1.83
C ALA A 146 9.78 -15.42 -1.55
N LEU A 147 11.00 -15.48 -2.11
CA LEU A 147 11.98 -16.53 -1.82
C LEU A 147 12.54 -16.41 -0.41
N ARG A 148 12.90 -15.19 0.02
CA ARG A 148 13.37 -14.93 1.40
C ARG A 148 12.31 -15.30 2.43
N ILE A 149 11.05 -14.98 2.16
CA ILE A 149 9.93 -15.35 3.03
C ILE A 149 9.76 -16.88 3.05
N ARG A 150 9.75 -17.55 1.89
CA ARG A 150 9.63 -19.02 1.83
C ARG A 150 10.74 -19.74 2.59
N ALA A 151 11.96 -19.18 2.65
CA ALA A 151 13.07 -19.73 3.40
C ALA A 151 12.82 -19.80 4.93
N THR A 152 11.85 -19.05 5.46
CA THR A 152 11.40 -19.14 6.87
C THR A 152 10.49 -20.33 7.14
N GLY A 153 10.00 -21.01 6.10
CA GLY A 153 9.00 -22.08 6.19
C GLY A 153 7.55 -21.59 5.96
N ALA A 154 7.29 -20.28 5.93
CA ALA A 154 5.97 -19.75 5.61
C ALA A 154 5.58 -19.99 4.14
N ARG A 155 4.28 -20.17 3.90
CA ARG A 155 3.72 -20.24 2.55
C ARG A 155 3.57 -18.82 1.99
N ALA A 156 4.35 -18.48 0.96
CA ALA A 156 4.27 -17.19 0.28
C ALA A 156 3.90 -17.31 -1.19
N LEU A 157 3.03 -16.42 -1.68
CA LEU A 157 2.65 -16.31 -3.09
C LEU A 157 3.04 -14.94 -3.65
N GLN A 158 3.83 -14.96 -4.73
CA GLN A 158 4.20 -13.78 -5.49
C GLN A 158 3.05 -13.33 -6.41
N ILE A 159 2.72 -12.04 -6.35
CA ILE A 159 1.99 -11.30 -7.37
C ILE A 159 2.99 -10.40 -8.09
N ASN A 160 3.15 -10.63 -9.40
CA ASN A 160 3.91 -9.72 -10.24
C ASN A 160 2.95 -8.68 -10.84
N THR A 161 3.07 -7.44 -10.37
CA THR A 161 2.21 -6.32 -10.79
C THR A 161 2.64 -5.71 -12.14
N GLY A 162 3.82 -6.09 -12.63
CA GLY A 162 4.40 -5.56 -13.86
C GLY A 162 4.73 -4.08 -13.73
N LYS A 163 3.79 -3.22 -14.13
CA LYS A 163 3.91 -1.75 -14.00
C LYS A 163 2.95 -1.16 -12.97
N GLY A 164 2.16 -2.01 -12.31
CA GLY A 164 1.34 -1.59 -11.18
C GLY A 164 2.23 -0.98 -10.10
N CYS A 165 1.73 0.07 -9.44
CA CYS A 165 2.39 0.71 -8.31
C CYS A 165 1.79 0.29 -6.96
N HIS A 166 0.81 -0.62 -6.97
CA HIS A 166 0.07 -1.12 -5.81
C HIS A 166 -0.54 -2.49 -6.13
N LEU A 167 -0.92 -3.21 -5.10
CA LEU A 167 -1.90 -4.30 -5.16
C LEU A 167 -3.32 -3.74 -5.06
N ASP A 168 -4.27 -4.38 -5.76
CA ASP A 168 -5.72 -4.11 -5.61
C ASP A 168 -6.44 -5.33 -4.99
N ALA A 169 -7.70 -5.13 -4.60
CA ALA A 169 -8.47 -6.17 -3.92
C ALA A 169 -8.78 -7.40 -4.79
N ASP A 170 -8.91 -7.27 -6.12
CA ASP A 170 -9.12 -8.43 -7.01
C ASP A 170 -7.84 -9.28 -7.07
N MET A 171 -6.66 -8.64 -7.15
CA MET A 171 -5.37 -9.34 -7.09
C MET A 171 -5.23 -10.14 -5.80
N VAL A 172 -5.55 -9.51 -4.66
CA VAL A 172 -5.48 -10.15 -3.33
C VAL A 172 -6.51 -11.27 -3.20
N GLY A 173 -7.75 -11.07 -3.64
CA GLY A 173 -8.80 -12.09 -3.56
C GLY A 173 -8.43 -13.36 -4.32
N ARG A 174 -7.87 -13.22 -5.54
CA ARG A 174 -7.35 -14.37 -6.32
C ARG A 174 -6.17 -15.06 -5.64
N ALA A 175 -5.27 -14.27 -5.03
CA ALA A 175 -4.13 -14.81 -4.31
C ALA A 175 -4.56 -15.58 -3.05
N VAL A 176 -5.56 -15.08 -2.31
CA VAL A 176 -6.17 -15.79 -1.17
C VAL A 176 -6.78 -17.12 -1.62
N GLN A 177 -7.54 -17.13 -2.71
CA GLN A 177 -8.11 -18.37 -3.27
C GLN A 177 -7.03 -19.39 -3.63
N GLN A 178 -5.92 -18.94 -4.23
CA GLN A 178 -4.82 -19.83 -4.62
C GLN A 178 -3.99 -20.32 -3.42
N LEU A 179 -3.74 -19.46 -2.43
CA LEU A 179 -3.05 -19.85 -1.21
C LEU A 179 -3.88 -20.85 -0.39
N ASN A 180 -5.21 -20.67 -0.40
CA ASN A 180 -6.17 -21.40 0.42
C ASN A 180 -5.71 -21.44 1.89
N PRO A 181 -5.62 -20.27 2.56
CA PRO A 181 -5.15 -20.19 3.93
C PRO A 181 -6.05 -20.99 4.85
N GLN A 182 -5.44 -21.62 5.85
CA GLN A 182 -6.18 -22.30 6.92
C GLN A 182 -7.05 -21.30 7.69
N GLU A 183 -8.17 -21.77 8.22
CA GLU A 183 -8.96 -21.00 9.16
C GLU A 183 -8.12 -20.53 10.34
N SER A 184 -8.46 -19.36 10.88
CA SER A 184 -7.82 -18.81 12.08
C SER A 184 -6.32 -18.52 11.91
N SER A 185 -5.83 -18.34 10.68
CA SER A 185 -4.43 -18.02 10.37
C SER A 185 -4.10 -16.53 10.43
N LEU A 186 -2.80 -16.21 10.30
CA LEU A 186 -2.31 -14.88 9.96
C LEU A 186 -2.09 -14.78 8.46
N LEU A 187 -2.44 -13.63 7.87
CA LEU A 187 -2.14 -13.31 6.48
C LEU A 187 -1.40 -11.97 6.42
N PHE A 188 -0.17 -11.97 5.93
CA PHE A 188 0.54 -10.74 5.63
C PHE A 188 0.47 -10.45 4.13
N ILE A 189 0.15 -9.21 3.79
CA ILE A 189 0.17 -8.71 2.41
C ILE A 189 1.31 -7.71 2.36
N GLU A 190 2.46 -8.10 1.79
CA GLU A 190 3.55 -7.17 1.51
C GLU A 190 3.22 -6.43 0.20
N ASN A 191 2.83 -5.17 0.31
CA ASN A 191 2.47 -4.37 -0.86
C ASN A 191 3.71 -3.83 -1.58
N VAL A 192 3.51 -3.32 -2.79
CA VAL A 192 4.56 -2.67 -3.57
C VAL A 192 5.13 -1.49 -2.78
N GLY A 193 6.45 -1.28 -2.83
CA GLY A 193 7.09 -0.12 -2.22
C GLY A 193 6.64 1.20 -2.85
N ASN A 194 5.58 1.80 -2.31
CA ASN A 194 5.01 3.07 -2.73
C ASN A 194 4.15 3.69 -1.59
N LEU A 195 4.33 4.97 -1.28
CA LEU A 195 3.54 5.71 -0.28
C LEU A 195 2.38 6.54 -0.86
N VAL A 196 2.16 6.48 -2.18
CA VAL A 196 1.11 7.23 -2.89
C VAL A 196 0.00 6.29 -3.30
N CYS A 197 0.26 5.43 -4.29
CA CYS A 197 -0.79 4.61 -4.91
C CYS A 197 -1.55 3.71 -3.91
N PRO A 198 -0.89 2.98 -2.98
CA PRO A 198 -1.60 2.04 -2.12
C PRO A 198 -2.50 2.70 -1.07
N ALA A 199 -2.40 4.02 -0.86
CA ALA A 199 -3.21 4.73 0.13
C ALA A 199 -4.71 4.67 -0.19
N SER A 200 -5.07 4.77 -1.48
CA SER A 200 -6.46 4.79 -1.93
C SER A 200 -7.07 3.39 -2.14
N PHE A 201 -6.30 2.32 -2.04
CA PHE A 201 -6.75 0.95 -2.33
C PHE A 201 -6.88 0.13 -1.06
N ASP A 202 -8.13 -0.10 -0.69
CA ASP A 202 -8.54 -1.09 0.30
C ASP A 202 -8.45 -2.50 -0.31
N LEU A 203 -7.85 -3.45 0.40
CA LEU A 203 -7.69 -4.84 -0.05
C LEU A 203 -8.63 -5.80 0.68
N GLY A 204 -9.39 -5.30 1.66
CA GLY A 204 -10.16 -6.10 2.60
C GLY A 204 -9.36 -6.55 3.83
N GLU A 205 -8.16 -5.98 4.05
CA GLU A 205 -7.35 -6.23 5.23
C GLU A 205 -8.04 -5.78 6.53
N ALA A 206 -7.60 -6.35 7.66
CA ALA A 206 -8.05 -5.88 8.98
C ALA A 206 -7.39 -4.55 9.35
N HIS A 207 -6.09 -4.40 9.03
CA HIS A 207 -5.36 -3.17 9.26
C HIS A 207 -4.34 -2.90 8.16
N LYS A 208 -4.24 -1.62 7.79
CA LYS A 208 -3.15 -1.09 6.96
C LYS A 208 -2.04 -0.58 7.88
N VAL A 209 -0.84 -1.14 7.71
CA VAL A 209 0.34 -0.84 8.52
C VAL A 209 1.39 -0.16 7.65
N VAL A 210 1.66 1.12 7.91
CA VAL A 210 2.71 1.86 7.21
C VAL A 210 4.06 1.60 7.89
N VAL A 211 5.05 1.17 7.12
CA VAL A 211 6.43 1.00 7.59
C VAL A 211 7.26 2.18 7.08
N LEU A 212 7.66 3.05 8.00
CA LEU A 212 8.54 4.19 7.74
C LEU A 212 9.93 3.86 8.28
N SER A 213 10.98 4.06 7.50
CA SER A 213 12.35 3.95 8.01
C SER A 213 12.90 5.31 8.41
N ILE A 214 13.67 5.37 9.51
CA ILE A 214 14.33 6.62 9.93
C ILE A 214 15.30 7.18 8.88
N THR A 215 15.79 6.35 7.95
CA THR A 215 16.64 6.80 6.83
C THR A 215 15.88 7.63 5.78
N GLU A 216 14.56 7.72 5.88
CA GLU A 216 13.72 8.43 4.91
C GLU A 216 13.50 9.90 5.30
N GLY A 217 13.82 10.31 6.52
CA GLY A 217 13.54 11.65 7.05
C GLY A 217 12.16 11.77 7.70
N GLU A 218 12.04 12.75 8.59
CA GLU A 218 10.93 12.98 9.51
C GLU A 218 9.67 13.48 8.79
N ASP A 219 9.84 14.21 7.69
CA ASP A 219 8.76 14.92 6.99
C ASP A 219 7.88 14.04 6.08
N LYS A 220 8.11 12.73 6.06
CA LYS A 220 7.34 11.78 5.24
C LYS A 220 5.83 11.80 5.51
N PRO A 221 5.34 11.91 6.77
CA PRO A 221 3.91 11.99 7.01
C PRO A 221 3.26 13.21 6.36
N LEU A 222 3.92 14.37 6.39
CA LEU A 222 3.41 15.60 5.75
C LEU A 222 3.47 15.52 4.22
N LYS A 223 4.46 14.81 3.67
CA LYS A 223 4.63 14.64 2.21
C LYS A 223 3.66 13.62 1.61
N TYR A 224 3.21 12.64 2.39
CA TYR A 224 2.33 11.55 1.94
C TYR A 224 1.10 11.41 2.82
N PRO A 225 0.32 12.49 3.04
CA PRO A 225 -0.70 12.55 4.09
C PRO A 225 -1.77 11.46 3.95
N ASP A 226 -2.16 11.08 2.72
CA ASP A 226 -3.20 10.08 2.52
C ASP A 226 -2.80 8.69 3.01
N MET A 227 -1.53 8.33 2.91
CA MET A 227 -1.04 7.05 3.41
C MET A 227 -1.13 6.97 4.93
N PHE A 228 -0.67 8.02 5.62
CA PHE A 228 -0.67 8.07 7.08
C PHE A 228 -2.08 8.25 7.64
N ARG A 229 -2.98 8.90 6.88
CA ARG A 229 -4.41 8.96 7.19
C ARG A 229 -5.10 7.60 7.07
N ALA A 230 -4.72 6.80 6.08
CA ALA A 230 -5.31 5.49 5.82
C ALA A 230 -4.76 4.36 6.70
N ALA A 231 -3.62 4.57 7.37
CA ALA A 231 -2.98 3.56 8.22
C ALA A 231 -3.55 3.57 9.65
N ASP A 232 -3.66 2.38 10.25
CA ASP A 232 -4.01 2.23 11.67
C ASP A 232 -2.77 2.22 12.58
N LEU A 233 -1.64 1.81 12.01
CA LEU A 233 -0.37 1.65 12.70
C LEU A 233 0.78 2.11 11.80
N MET A 234 1.68 2.89 12.39
CA MET A 234 3.00 3.19 11.85
C MET A 234 4.06 2.35 12.59
N ILE A 235 4.81 1.57 11.83
CA ILE A 235 6.09 1.01 12.29
C ILE A 235 7.19 1.98 11.88
N LEU A 236 7.88 2.55 12.87
CA LEU A 236 9.11 3.29 12.64
C LEU A 236 10.30 2.32 12.76
N ASN A 237 10.87 1.95 11.62
CA ASN A 237 11.88 0.90 11.49
C ASN A 237 13.30 1.45 11.34
N LYS A 238 14.28 0.56 11.57
CA LYS A 238 15.72 0.82 11.52
C LYS A 238 16.20 1.78 12.61
N CYS A 239 15.55 1.78 13.77
CA CYS A 239 15.93 2.60 14.91
C CYS A 239 17.38 2.34 15.39
N ASP A 240 17.97 1.20 15.04
CA ASP A 240 19.38 0.89 15.27
C ASP A 240 20.34 1.88 14.58
N LEU A 241 19.87 2.59 13.54
CA LEU A 241 20.68 3.57 12.82
C LEU A 241 20.67 4.97 13.45
N MET A 242 19.91 5.19 14.53
CA MET A 242 19.76 6.50 15.17
C MET A 242 21.11 7.15 15.54
N PRO A 243 22.13 6.43 16.07
CA PRO A 243 23.42 7.03 16.40
C PRO A 243 24.21 7.58 15.20
N TYR A 244 23.82 7.22 13.98
CA TYR A 244 24.52 7.59 12.73
C TYR A 244 23.76 8.63 11.91
N LEU A 245 22.57 9.05 12.35
CA LEU A 245 21.68 9.93 11.61
C LEU A 245 21.33 11.15 12.46
N ALA A 246 21.27 12.32 11.83
CA ALA A 246 20.58 13.45 12.41
C ALA A 246 19.07 13.25 12.15
N TYR A 247 18.40 12.54 13.06
CA TYR A 247 16.98 12.22 12.97
C TYR A 247 16.25 12.62 14.25
N ASP A 248 15.19 13.41 14.13
CA ASP A 248 14.30 13.77 15.24
C ASP A 248 13.07 12.84 15.27
N LEU A 249 13.14 11.88 16.19
CA LEU A 249 12.10 10.89 16.42
C LEU A 249 10.76 11.51 16.80
N GLU A 250 10.77 12.45 17.75
CA GLU A 250 9.55 13.05 18.28
C GLU A 250 8.89 13.93 17.23
N LEU A 251 9.68 14.62 16.41
CA LEU A 251 9.18 15.41 15.29
C LEU A 251 8.47 14.54 14.24
N ALA A 252 9.04 13.37 13.90
CA ALA A 252 8.42 12.44 12.97
C ALA A 252 7.07 11.91 13.49
N ILE A 253 7.00 11.60 14.78
CA ILE A 253 5.77 11.13 15.44
C ILE A 253 4.72 12.26 15.49
N ASP A 254 5.12 13.48 15.84
CA ASP A 254 4.24 14.65 15.82
C ASP A 254 3.67 14.89 14.42
N TYR A 255 4.50 14.87 13.38
CA TYR A 255 4.03 14.98 12.00
C TYR A 255 3.04 13.89 11.61
N ALA A 256 3.26 12.64 12.05
CA ALA A 256 2.32 11.56 11.80
C ALA A 256 0.97 11.80 12.51
N HIS A 257 0.99 12.26 13.76
CA HIS A 257 -0.22 12.56 14.52
C HIS A 257 -0.99 13.79 14.01
N ARG A 258 -0.31 14.80 13.44
CA ARG A 258 -0.97 15.91 12.75
C ARG A 258 -1.83 15.44 11.58
N ILE A 259 -1.45 14.33 10.93
CA ILE A 259 -2.21 13.73 9.83
C ILE A 259 -3.29 12.77 10.35
N ASN A 260 -2.94 11.94 11.33
CA ASN A 260 -3.83 10.95 11.94
C ASN A 260 -3.64 10.91 13.47
N PRO A 261 -4.48 11.63 14.24
CA PRO A 261 -4.36 11.69 15.70
C PRO A 261 -4.53 10.34 16.42
N THR A 262 -5.15 9.35 15.77
CA THR A 262 -5.39 8.02 16.33
C THR A 262 -4.35 6.98 15.90
N LEU A 263 -3.40 7.35 15.04
CA LEU A 263 -2.37 6.46 14.51
C LEU A 263 -1.53 5.89 15.66
N GLN A 264 -1.45 4.57 15.76
CA GLN A 264 -0.53 3.95 16.70
C GLN A 264 0.89 3.99 16.13
N VAL A 265 1.90 4.09 17.00
CA VAL A 265 3.30 4.08 16.59
C VAL A 265 4.07 3.03 17.37
N ILE A 266 4.79 2.16 16.67
CA ILE A 266 5.75 1.23 17.25
C ILE A 266 7.12 1.51 16.64
N GLN A 267 8.09 1.79 17.50
CA GLN A 267 9.49 1.97 17.13
C GLN A 267 10.20 0.63 17.24
N LEU A 268 10.95 0.24 16.22
CA LEU A 268 11.72 -1.01 16.25
C LEU A 268 12.92 -1.00 15.31
N SER A 269 13.78 -1.98 15.51
CA SER A 269 14.72 -2.43 14.49
C SER A 269 14.43 -3.89 14.18
N ALA A 270 14.01 -4.16 12.94
CA ALA A 270 13.88 -5.53 12.47
C ALA A 270 15.23 -6.27 12.44
N VAL A 271 16.37 -5.56 12.36
CA VAL A 271 17.69 -6.19 12.28
C VAL A 271 18.20 -6.59 13.67
N THR A 272 18.06 -5.73 14.67
CA THR A 272 18.52 -6.03 16.04
C THR A 272 17.48 -6.76 16.88
N GLY A 273 16.21 -6.68 16.50
CA GLY A 273 15.07 -7.22 17.26
C GLY A 273 14.55 -6.27 18.33
N GLU A 274 15.19 -5.11 18.54
CA GLU A 274 14.68 -4.09 19.46
C GLU A 274 13.28 -3.62 19.04
N GLY A 275 12.36 -3.52 19.99
CA GLY A 275 10.96 -3.11 19.73
C GLY A 275 10.07 -4.18 19.08
N MET A 276 10.63 -5.28 18.55
CA MET A 276 9.85 -6.39 17.97
C MET A 276 8.82 -7.01 18.94
N PRO A 277 9.08 -7.16 20.26
CA PRO A 277 8.08 -7.71 21.18
C PRO A 277 6.77 -6.91 21.20
N ALA A 278 6.83 -5.57 21.08
CA ALA A 278 5.64 -4.72 21.02
C ALA A 278 4.83 -4.97 19.74
N TRP A 279 5.52 -5.13 18.61
CA TRP A 279 4.90 -5.49 17.33
C TRP A 279 4.22 -6.87 17.37
N LEU A 280 4.89 -7.88 17.91
CA LEU A 280 4.34 -9.23 18.05
C LEU A 280 3.11 -9.24 18.96
N ALA A 281 3.18 -8.55 20.11
CA ALA A 281 2.05 -8.41 21.02
C ALA A 281 0.84 -7.72 20.35
N TRP A 282 1.10 -6.73 19.50
CA TRP A 282 0.05 -6.04 18.73
C TRP A 282 -0.62 -7.00 17.73
N ILE A 283 0.16 -7.79 16.99
CA ILE A 283 -0.36 -8.82 16.08
C ILE A 283 -1.22 -9.83 16.84
N GLU A 284 -0.72 -10.38 17.94
CA GLU A 284 -1.45 -11.36 18.75
C GLU A 284 -2.77 -10.81 19.28
N ALA A 285 -2.78 -9.56 19.74
CA ALA A 285 -3.99 -8.90 20.21
C ALA A 285 -5.02 -8.74 19.07
N GLY A 286 -4.57 -8.35 17.87
CA GLY A 286 -5.42 -8.27 16.68
C GLY A 286 -5.96 -9.61 16.23
N HIS A 287 -5.12 -10.65 16.23
CA HIS A 287 -5.51 -12.01 15.89
C HIS A 287 -6.56 -12.56 16.87
N ARG A 288 -6.39 -12.34 18.18
CA ARG A 288 -7.41 -12.69 19.19
C ARG A 288 -8.74 -11.99 18.94
N ARG A 289 -8.73 -10.69 18.59
CA ARG A 289 -9.96 -9.95 18.23
C ARG A 289 -10.64 -10.54 16.99
N MET A 290 -9.87 -10.92 15.98
CA MET A 290 -10.40 -11.58 14.78
C MET A 290 -11.04 -12.95 15.11
N GLN A 291 -10.42 -13.76 15.98
CA GLN A 291 -11.03 -15.01 16.43
C GLN A 291 -12.35 -14.77 17.17
N ALA A 292 -12.41 -13.77 18.04
CA ALA A 292 -13.63 -13.43 18.75
C ALA A 292 -14.74 -12.95 17.79
N ALA A 293 -14.40 -12.20 16.73
CA ALA A 293 -15.35 -11.76 15.71
C ALA A 293 -15.94 -12.96 14.94
N LYS A 294 -15.10 -13.94 14.55
CA LYS A 294 -15.54 -15.19 13.93
C LYS A 294 -16.51 -15.98 14.81
N SER A 295 -16.21 -16.13 16.11
CA SER A 295 -17.11 -16.85 17.03
C SER A 295 -18.49 -16.21 17.08
N LYS A 296 -18.57 -14.87 17.16
CA LYS A 296 -19.85 -14.15 17.15
C LYS A 296 -20.66 -14.35 15.87
N LEU A 297 -20.00 -14.50 14.71
CA LEU A 297 -20.67 -14.81 13.44
C LEU A 297 -21.25 -16.22 13.42
N LYS A 298 -20.58 -17.20 14.04
CA LYS A 298 -21.10 -18.59 14.16
C LYS A 298 -22.29 -18.69 15.12
N ASP A 299 -22.35 -17.82 16.13
CA ASP A 299 -23.43 -17.80 17.13
C ASP A 299 -24.71 -17.09 16.63
N TRP A 300 -24.68 -16.45 15.46
CA TRP A 300 -25.88 -15.87 14.83
C TRP A 300 -26.67 -16.95 14.08
N PRO A 301 -27.97 -17.17 14.39
CA PRO A 301 -28.75 -18.20 13.71
C PRO A 301 -28.82 -17.89 12.21
N PRO A 302 -28.73 -18.90 11.32
CA PRO A 302 -28.96 -18.68 9.91
C PRO A 302 -30.38 -18.13 9.77
N HIS A 303 -30.52 -16.97 9.13
CA HIS A 303 -31.83 -16.45 8.77
C HIS A 303 -32.59 -17.55 8.02
N GLY A 304 -33.82 -17.81 8.49
CA GLY A 304 -34.64 -18.95 8.16
C GLY A 304 -34.86 -19.23 6.68
N GLU A 305 -35.23 -20.49 6.45
CA GLU A 305 -35.86 -21.06 5.25
C GLU A 305 -36.95 -20.16 4.65
#